data_AF-A0A7C3YR63-F1
#
_entry.id   AF-A0A7C3YR63-F1
#
_cell.length_a   1.000
_cell.length_b   1.000
_cell.length_c   1.000
_cell.angle_alpha   90.00
_cell.angle_beta   90.00
_cell.angle_gamma   90.00
#
_symmetry.space_group_name_H-M   'P 1'
#
loop_
_entity.id
_entity.type
_entity.pdbx_description
1 polymer ?
#
loop_
_entity_poly.entity_id
_entity_poly.type
_entity_poly.pdbx_seq_one_letter_code
_entity_poly.pdbx_strand_id
1 'polypeptide(L)'
;MQIFTKEELRDITIAVLVLTFMFAFRPFGLDFANLPTYFLIVLTAFVCHELAHKFVAMKFHCIAFFKLWPTGVFFALLFMLVGIKFAALGAVVIYPFRFGRWGFRRIHLTETESGLISVAGPLVNLTFALIFLLAGPSFALVSFVNSWLFLFNMFPVPPLDGSKILRWNIALWTILFIIGLVLVVPYFL
;
A
#
# COMPACT_ATOMS: atom_id res chain seq x y z
N MET A 1 -20.05 -5.64 13.31
CA MET A 1 -18.62 -5.24 13.41
C MET A 1 -18.34 -4.31 12.24
N GLN A 2 -18.06 -3.02 12.47
CA GLN A 2 -17.69 -2.12 11.36
C GLN A 2 -16.26 -2.48 10.90
N ILE A 3 -16.09 -2.76 9.61
CA ILE A 3 -14.79 -3.14 9.02
C ILE A 3 -13.85 -1.92 8.97
N PHE A 4 -14.41 -0.74 8.71
CA PHE A 4 -13.72 0.54 8.67
C PHE A 4 -14.36 1.53 9.65
N THR A 5 -13.53 2.31 10.33
CA THR A 5 -14.01 3.45 11.13
C THR A 5 -14.26 4.67 10.23
N LYS A 6 -14.99 5.66 10.72
CA LYS A 6 -15.23 6.91 9.97
C LYS A 6 -13.93 7.66 9.66
N GLU A 7 -12.99 7.67 10.62
CA GLU A 7 -11.68 8.30 10.44
C GLU A 7 -10.83 7.56 9.40
N GLU A 8 -10.82 6.24 9.46
CA GLU A 8 -10.09 5.41 8.51
C GLU A 8 -10.67 5.55 7.09
N LEU A 9 -11.99 5.58 6.95
CA LEU A 9 -12.63 5.77 5.65
C LEU A 9 -12.28 7.15 5.05
N ARG A 10 -12.24 8.19 5.88
CA ARG A 10 -11.78 9.53 5.46
C ARG A 10 -10.34 9.46 4.96
N ASP A 11 -9.45 8.85 5.75
CA ASP A 11 -8.03 8.75 5.42
C ASP A 11 -7.78 7.94 4.14
N ILE A 12 -8.48 6.82 3.96
CA ILE A 12 -8.47 6.02 2.72
C ILE A 12 -8.96 6.85 1.54
N THR A 13 -10.06 7.59 1.72
CA THR A 13 -10.62 8.43 0.65
C THR A 13 -9.61 9.49 0.20
N ILE A 14 -8.96 10.17 1.15
CA ILE A 14 -7.91 11.16 0.84
C ILE A 14 -6.74 10.49 0.12
N ALA A 15 -6.26 9.33 0.61
CA ALA A 15 -5.17 8.61 -0.01
C ALA A 15 -5.48 8.19 -1.46
N VAL A 16 -6.66 7.63 -1.71
CA VAL A 16 -7.12 7.24 -3.05
C VAL A 16 -7.19 8.43 -3.98
N LEU A 17 -7.74 9.57 -3.53
CA LEU A 17 -7.81 10.78 -4.35
C LEU A 17 -6.42 11.31 -4.68
N VAL A 18 -5.53 11.44 -3.69
CA VAL A 18 -4.17 11.92 -3.91
C VAL A 18 -3.39 11.01 -4.86
N LEU A 19 -3.45 9.68 -4.67
CA LEU A 19 -2.82 8.73 -5.59
C LEU A 19 -3.40 8.82 -7.00
N THR A 20 -4.71 8.96 -7.14
CA THR A 20 -5.38 9.11 -8.44
C THR A 20 -4.84 10.33 -9.19
N PHE A 21 -4.79 11.48 -8.51
CA PHE A 21 -4.23 12.69 -9.10
C PHE A 21 -2.74 12.54 -9.41
N MET A 22 -1.97 11.91 -8.52
CA MET A 22 -0.53 11.65 -8.71
C MET A 22 -0.26 10.80 -9.95
N PHE A 23 -1.04 9.74 -10.19
CA PHE A 23 -0.86 8.90 -11.38
C PHE A 23 -1.36 9.56 -12.66
N ALA A 24 -2.41 10.38 -12.57
CA ALA A 24 -2.96 11.12 -13.72
C ALA A 24 -2.10 12.34 -14.12
N PHE A 25 -1.24 12.83 -13.22
CA PHE A 25 -0.42 14.01 -13.47
C PHE A 25 0.80 13.72 -14.33
N ARG A 26 1.00 14.59 -15.33
CA ARG A 26 2.17 14.62 -16.20
C ARG A 26 2.82 16.00 -16.10
N PRO A 27 4.12 16.14 -16.41
CA PRO A 27 4.85 17.41 -16.30
C PRO A 27 4.19 18.61 -17.02
N PHE A 28 3.39 18.36 -18.06
CA PHE A 28 2.72 19.39 -18.86
C PHE A 28 1.19 19.41 -18.72
N GLY A 29 0.61 18.70 -17.75
CA GLY A 29 -0.84 18.72 -17.52
C GLY A 29 -1.41 17.45 -16.88
N LEU A 30 -2.72 17.47 -16.61
CA LEU A 30 -3.47 16.32 -16.12
C LEU A 30 -4.03 15.51 -17.29
N ASP A 31 -3.84 14.19 -17.24
CA ASP A 31 -4.48 13.27 -18.18
C ASP A 31 -5.94 13.02 -17.78
N PHE A 32 -6.81 13.95 -18.17
CA PHE A 32 -8.25 13.88 -17.87
C PHE A 32 -8.93 12.68 -18.53
N ALA A 33 -8.43 12.17 -19.65
CA ALA A 33 -9.02 11.04 -20.36
C ALA A 33 -8.89 9.74 -19.55
N ASN A 34 -7.73 9.52 -18.93
CA ASN A 34 -7.45 8.32 -18.13
C ASN A 34 -7.76 8.49 -16.63
N LEU A 35 -8.16 9.67 -16.17
CA LEU A 35 -8.44 9.94 -14.76
C LEU A 35 -9.47 8.98 -14.14
N PRO A 36 -10.61 8.65 -14.78
CA PRO A 36 -11.54 7.65 -14.26
C PRO A 36 -10.92 6.25 -14.16
N THR A 37 -10.07 5.88 -15.12
CA THR A 37 -9.36 4.61 -15.13
C THR A 37 -8.36 4.51 -13.97
N TYR A 38 -7.57 5.56 -13.74
CA TYR A 38 -6.68 5.64 -12.59
C TYR A 38 -7.45 5.54 -11.27
N PHE A 39 -8.59 6.24 -11.16
CA PHE A 39 -9.41 6.20 -9.96
C PHE A 39 -9.87 4.77 -9.63
N LEU A 40 -10.39 4.04 -10.62
CA LEU A 40 -10.87 2.67 -10.42
C LEU A 40 -9.73 1.72 -10.03
N ILE A 41 -8.56 1.86 -10.67
CA ILE A 41 -7.40 1.01 -10.40
C ILE A 41 -6.85 1.29 -9.00
N VAL A 42 -6.63 2.56 -8.66
CA VAL A 42 -6.10 2.97 -7.36
C VAL A 42 -7.07 2.59 -6.25
N LEU A 43 -8.36 2.86 -6.42
CA LEU A 43 -9.38 2.48 -5.44
C LEU A 43 -9.35 0.98 -5.16
N THR A 44 -9.32 0.16 -6.21
CA THR A 44 -9.31 -1.31 -6.07
C THR A 44 -8.01 -1.80 -5.47
N ALA A 45 -6.86 -1.39 -6.02
CA ALA A 45 -5.55 -1.80 -5.54
C ALA A 45 -5.35 -1.43 -4.06
N PHE A 46 -5.61 -0.18 -3.72
CA PHE A 46 -5.41 0.33 -2.36
C PHE A 46 -6.39 -0.28 -1.35
N VAL A 47 -7.69 -0.36 -1.68
CA VAL A 47 -8.67 -0.96 -0.75
C VAL A 47 -8.39 -2.46 -0.54
N CYS A 48 -8.08 -3.21 -1.59
CA CYS A 48 -7.72 -4.64 -1.44
C CYS A 48 -6.43 -4.83 -0.63
N HIS A 49 -5.44 -3.95 -0.82
CA HIS A 49 -4.21 -3.92 -0.02
C HIS A 49 -4.50 -3.73 1.47
N GLU A 50 -5.28 -2.70 1.83
CA GLU A 50 -5.65 -2.41 3.23
C GLU A 50 -6.51 -3.51 3.85
N LEU A 51 -7.42 -4.10 3.06
CA LEU A 51 -8.22 -5.24 3.50
C LEU A 51 -7.35 -6.46 3.80
N ALA A 52 -6.30 -6.73 3.02
CA ALA A 52 -5.40 -7.85 3.29
C ALA A 52 -4.65 -7.69 4.62
N HIS A 53 -4.17 -6.48 4.94
CA HIS A 53 -3.62 -6.20 6.27
C HIS A 53 -4.62 -6.51 7.38
N LYS A 54 -5.87 -6.04 7.25
CA LYS A 54 -6.94 -6.33 8.23
C LYS A 54 -7.23 -7.81 8.36
N PHE A 55 -7.40 -8.53 7.26
CA PHE A 55 -7.72 -9.96 7.28
C PHE A 55 -6.62 -10.78 7.94
N VAL A 56 -5.35 -10.47 7.66
CA VAL A 56 -4.22 -11.15 8.30
C VAL A 56 -4.09 -10.75 9.76
N ALA A 57 -4.27 -9.47 10.11
CA ALA A 57 -4.27 -9.01 11.50
C ALA A 57 -5.34 -9.70 12.34
N MET A 58 -6.55 -9.91 11.80
CA MET A 58 -7.64 -10.61 12.50
C MET A 58 -7.28 -12.07 12.84
N LYS A 59 -6.50 -12.75 11.99
CA LYS A 59 -6.01 -14.11 12.28
C LYS A 59 -5.07 -14.14 13.49
N PHE A 60 -4.35 -13.04 13.75
CA PHE A 60 -3.49 -12.87 14.92
C PHE A 60 -4.20 -12.22 16.11
N HIS A 61 -5.53 -12.12 16.08
CA HIS A 61 -6.31 -11.40 17.09
C HIS A 61 -5.83 -9.95 17.29
N CYS A 62 -5.46 -9.30 16.20
CA CYS A 62 -5.04 -7.91 16.15
C CYS A 62 -6.03 -7.10 15.30
N ILE A 63 -6.04 -5.80 15.53
CA ILE A 63 -6.83 -4.87 14.72
C ILE A 63 -5.86 -3.96 13.97
N ALA A 64 -6.07 -3.83 12.67
CA ALA A 64 -5.30 -2.95 11.79
C ALA A 64 -6.17 -1.77 11.36
N PHE A 65 -5.60 -0.56 11.44
CA PHE A 65 -6.22 0.66 10.93
C PHE A 65 -5.25 1.38 10.01
N PHE A 66 -5.72 1.77 8.83
CA PHE A 66 -4.98 2.70 8.00
C PHE A 66 -5.00 4.09 8.65
N LYS A 67 -3.83 4.71 8.77
CA LYS A 67 -3.68 6.13 9.11
C LYS A 67 -2.92 6.86 8.03
N LEU A 68 -3.48 7.97 7.60
CA LEU A 68 -2.83 8.87 6.68
C LEU A 68 -1.61 9.52 7.36
N TRP A 69 -0.52 9.65 6.62
CA TRP A 69 0.70 10.31 7.04
C TRP A 69 0.81 11.68 6.34
N PRO A 70 0.45 12.79 7.02
CA PRO A 70 0.35 14.10 6.38
C PRO A 70 1.65 14.56 5.72
N THR A 71 2.79 14.27 6.34
CA THR A 71 4.12 14.57 5.79
C THR A 71 4.37 13.82 4.49
N GLY A 72 3.97 12.55 4.43
CA GLY A 72 4.06 11.73 3.23
C GLY A 72 3.19 12.27 2.10
N VAL A 73 1.94 12.67 2.41
CA VAL A 73 1.05 13.34 1.46
C VAL A 73 1.63 14.65 0.95
N PHE A 74 2.20 15.48 1.83
CA PHE A 74 2.85 16.73 1.44
C PHE A 74 3.98 16.49 0.44
N PHE A 75 4.88 15.53 0.71
CA PHE A 75 5.96 15.18 -0.20
C PHE A 75 5.44 14.55 -1.50
N ALA A 76 4.39 13.73 -1.45
CA ALA A 76 3.77 13.16 -2.64
C ALA A 76 3.28 14.26 -3.60
N LEU A 77 2.59 15.27 -3.07
CA LEU A 77 2.11 16.40 -3.85
C LEU A 77 3.27 17.27 -4.37
N LEU A 78 4.30 17.53 -3.55
CA LEU A 78 5.46 18.31 -3.95
C LEU A 78 6.23 17.63 -5.10
N PHE A 79 6.55 16.34 -4.95
CA PHE A 79 7.33 15.58 -5.92
C PHE A 79 6.58 15.33 -7.22
N MET A 80 5.25 15.18 -7.14
CA MET A 80 4.37 15.08 -8.29
C MET A 80 4.54 16.28 -9.24
N LEU A 81 4.71 17.50 -8.72
CA LEU A 81 4.93 18.72 -9.54
C LEU A 81 6.24 18.67 -10.34
N VAL A 82 7.24 17.95 -9.84
CA VAL A 82 8.55 17.74 -10.51
C VAL A 82 8.53 16.46 -11.37
N GLY A 83 7.38 15.78 -11.47
CA GLY A 83 7.21 14.56 -12.26
C GLY A 83 7.59 13.25 -11.52
N ILE A 84 7.88 13.33 -10.22
CA ILE A 84 8.25 12.17 -9.40
C ILE A 84 7.01 11.66 -8.63
N LYS A 85 6.62 10.41 -8.86
CA LYS A 85 5.42 9.79 -8.27
C LYS A 85 5.72 9.16 -6.90
N PHE A 86 5.85 9.97 -5.86
CA PHE A 86 6.15 9.48 -4.50
C PHE A 86 4.88 8.95 -3.79
N ALA A 87 4.71 7.63 -3.71
CA ALA A 87 3.48 6.97 -3.26
C ALA A 87 3.47 6.56 -1.77
N ALA A 88 4.01 7.38 -0.87
CA ALA A 88 4.03 7.10 0.57
C ALA A 88 3.04 7.98 1.33
N LEU A 89 1.75 7.61 1.34
CA LEU A 89 0.68 8.47 1.89
C LEU A 89 0.26 8.12 3.31
N GLY A 90 0.65 6.98 3.84
CA GLY A 90 0.17 6.50 5.13
C GLY A 90 0.74 5.16 5.49
N ALA A 91 0.23 4.60 6.57
CA ALA A 91 0.61 3.28 7.02
C ALA A 91 -0.47 2.61 7.86
N VAL A 92 -0.40 1.29 7.88
CA VAL A 92 -1.20 0.48 8.78
C VAL A 92 -0.64 0.52 10.19
N VAL A 93 -1.47 0.98 11.12
CA VAL A 93 -1.22 0.91 12.55
C VAL A 93 -1.90 -0.34 13.11
N ILE A 94 -1.10 -1.23 13.70
CA ILE A 94 -1.55 -2.51 14.25
C ILE A 94 -1.67 -2.36 15.76
N TYR A 95 -2.86 -2.66 16.29
CA TYR A 95 -3.10 -2.72 17.72
C TYR A 95 -3.36 -4.17 18.15
N PRO A 96 -2.46 -4.77 18.95
CA PRO A 96 -2.67 -6.10 19.49
C PRO A 96 -3.64 -6.04 20.68
N PHE A 97 -4.86 -6.54 20.47
CA PHE A 97 -5.87 -6.67 21.54
C PHE A 97 -6.44 -8.09 21.54
N ARG A 98 -6.14 -8.85 22.59
CA ARG A 98 -6.78 -10.17 22.77
C ARG A 98 -7.91 -10.03 23.78
N PHE A 99 -9.12 -10.42 23.37
CA PHE A 99 -10.27 -10.53 24.26
C PHE A 99 -10.10 -11.78 25.14
N GLY A 100 -10.03 -11.58 26.45
CA GLY A 100 -10.00 -12.65 27.44
C GLY A 100 -11.17 -12.57 28.42
N ARG A 101 -11.38 -13.64 29.19
CA ARG A 101 -12.46 -13.76 30.20
C ARG A 101 -12.44 -12.67 31.29
N TRP A 102 -11.33 -11.94 31.43
CA TRP A 102 -11.06 -10.92 32.45
C TRP A 102 -10.69 -9.54 31.87
N GLY A 103 -11.14 -9.22 30.65
CA GLY A 103 -10.97 -7.89 30.03
C GLY A 103 -9.89 -7.81 28.94
N PHE A 104 -9.53 -6.59 28.56
CA PHE A 104 -8.54 -6.30 27.52
C PHE A 104 -7.12 -6.57 28.02
N ARG A 105 -6.40 -7.51 27.39
CA ARG A 105 -4.97 -7.69 27.61
C ARG A 105 -4.21 -7.23 26.37
N ARG A 106 -3.36 -6.20 26.49
CA ARG A 106 -2.38 -5.87 25.45
C ARG A 106 -1.35 -6.99 25.41
N ILE A 107 -1.12 -7.55 24.23
CA ILE A 107 -0.09 -8.56 23.99
C ILE A 107 1.02 -7.89 23.19
N HIS A 108 2.27 -8.30 23.41
CA HIS A 108 3.36 -7.91 22.52
C HIS A 108 3.16 -8.59 21.16
N LEU A 109 3.03 -7.77 20.12
CA LEU A 109 3.06 -8.26 18.74
C LEU A 109 4.49 -8.73 18.46
N THR A 110 4.67 -10.00 18.08
CA THR A 110 5.99 -10.50 17.70
C THR A 110 6.43 -9.87 16.37
N GLU A 111 7.74 -9.73 16.14
CA GLU A 111 8.26 -9.21 14.87
C GLU A 111 7.80 -10.07 13.68
N THR A 112 7.61 -11.38 13.90
CA THR A 112 7.07 -12.31 12.90
C THR A 112 5.62 -12.01 12.55
N GLU A 113 4.74 -11.80 13.53
CA GLU A 113 3.34 -11.43 13.30
C GLU A 113 3.24 -10.06 12.62
N SER A 114 4.03 -9.08 13.08
CA SER A 114 4.12 -7.75 12.47
C SER A 114 4.56 -7.84 11.01
N GLY A 115 5.61 -8.61 10.73
CA GLY A 115 6.12 -8.84 9.39
C GLY A 115 5.08 -9.50 8.48
N LEU A 116 4.41 -10.56 8.94
CA LEU A 116 3.36 -11.25 8.18
C LEU A 116 2.17 -10.34 7.88
N ILE A 117 1.72 -9.54 8.85
CA ILE A 117 0.66 -8.55 8.62
C ILE A 117 1.13 -7.53 7.59
N SER A 118 2.38 -7.04 7.69
CA SER A 118 2.93 -6.01 6.80
C SER A 118 3.19 -6.51 5.38
N VAL A 119 3.52 -7.78 5.18
CA VAL A 119 3.67 -8.37 3.83
C VAL A 119 2.32 -8.53 3.13
N ALA A 120 1.22 -8.69 3.87
CA ALA A 120 -0.09 -9.05 3.32
C ALA A 120 -0.62 -8.07 2.26
N GLY A 121 -0.62 -6.76 2.54
CA GLY A 121 -1.05 -5.74 1.59
C GLY A 121 -0.19 -5.70 0.33
N PRO A 122 1.15 -5.55 0.45
CA PRO A 122 2.06 -5.57 -0.69
C PRO A 122 1.90 -6.81 -1.58
N LEU A 123 1.67 -7.99 -1.01
CA LEU A 123 1.43 -9.20 -1.81
C LEU A 123 0.15 -9.13 -2.67
N VAL A 124 -0.89 -8.42 -2.24
CA VAL A 124 -2.07 -8.18 -3.09
C VAL A 124 -1.68 -7.40 -4.33
N ASN A 125 -0.94 -6.30 -4.14
CA ASN A 125 -0.49 -5.46 -5.25
C ASN A 125 0.47 -6.23 -6.18
N LEU A 126 1.39 -7.03 -5.63
CA LEU A 126 2.25 -7.91 -6.41
C LEU A 126 1.42 -8.91 -7.24
N THR A 127 0.40 -9.51 -6.64
CA THR A 127 -0.48 -10.47 -7.31
C THR A 127 -1.22 -9.81 -8.47
N PHE A 128 -1.82 -8.64 -8.25
CA PHE A 128 -2.48 -7.88 -9.31
C PHE A 128 -1.50 -7.45 -10.40
N ALA A 129 -0.31 -6.98 -10.03
CA ALA A 129 0.73 -6.61 -10.99
C ALA A 129 1.04 -7.78 -11.93
N LEU A 130 1.29 -8.98 -11.40
CA LEU A 130 1.64 -10.17 -12.17
C LEU A 130 0.46 -10.68 -13.01
N ILE A 131 -0.75 -10.77 -12.47
CA ILE A 131 -1.93 -11.24 -13.21
C ILE A 131 -2.18 -10.34 -14.42
N PHE A 132 -2.17 -9.02 -14.22
CA PHE A 132 -2.45 -8.08 -15.31
C PHE A 132 -1.27 -7.89 -16.27
N LEU A 133 -0.04 -8.15 -15.84
CA LEU A 133 1.11 -8.22 -16.74
C LEU A 133 0.93 -9.39 -17.73
N LEU A 134 0.53 -10.56 -17.22
CA LEU A 134 0.31 -11.76 -18.03
C LEU A 134 -0.97 -11.68 -18.89
N ALA A 135 -1.95 -10.88 -18.47
CA ALA A 135 -3.18 -10.64 -19.24
C ALA A 135 -2.95 -9.82 -20.54
N GLY A 136 -1.77 -9.21 -20.69
CA GLY A 136 -1.34 -8.57 -21.93
C GLY A 136 -1.26 -7.04 -21.88
N PRO A 137 -0.78 -6.41 -22.96
CA PRO A 137 -0.41 -4.99 -22.98
C PRO A 137 -1.59 -4.04 -22.74
N SER A 138 -2.82 -4.44 -23.06
CA SER A 138 -4.03 -3.65 -22.77
C SER A 138 -4.23 -3.36 -21.28
N PHE A 139 -3.65 -4.18 -20.39
CA PHE A 139 -3.71 -4.01 -18.94
C PHE A 139 -2.41 -3.44 -18.35
N ALA A 140 -1.49 -2.95 -19.20
CA ALA A 140 -0.20 -2.42 -18.77
C ALA A 140 -0.32 -1.33 -17.70
N LEU A 141 -1.36 -0.48 -17.79
CA LEU A 141 -1.61 0.59 -16.81
C LEU A 141 -2.02 0.03 -15.44
N VAL A 142 -2.85 -1.03 -15.41
CA VAL A 142 -3.25 -1.71 -14.16
C VAL A 142 -2.03 -2.35 -13.50
N SER A 143 -1.22 -3.05 -14.30
CA SER A 143 0.00 -3.71 -13.83
C SER A 143 1.04 -2.69 -13.34
N PHE A 144 1.20 -1.57 -14.04
CA PHE A 144 2.09 -0.48 -13.65
C PHE A 144 1.72 0.11 -12.29
N VAL A 145 0.46 0.52 -12.09
CA VAL A 145 0.02 1.13 -10.83
C VAL A 145 0.21 0.17 -9.66
N ASN A 146 -0.14 -1.11 -9.83
CA ASN A 146 0.04 -2.12 -8.80
C ASN A 146 1.52 -2.40 -8.51
N SER A 147 2.37 -2.48 -9.54
CA SER A 147 3.82 -2.65 -9.38
C SER A 147 4.45 -1.47 -8.64
N TRP A 148 4.01 -0.24 -8.97
CA TRP A 148 4.46 0.98 -8.32
C TRP A 148 4.05 1.02 -6.85
N LEU A 149 2.79 0.74 -6.54
CA LEU A 149 2.32 0.66 -5.14
C LEU A 149 3.01 -0.47 -4.37
N PHE A 150 3.31 -1.61 -5.00
CA PHE A 150 4.08 -2.69 -4.40
C PHE A 150 5.50 -2.23 -4.04
N LEU A 151 6.24 -1.68 -5.02
CA LEU A 151 7.61 -1.22 -4.82
C LEU A 151 7.71 -0.13 -3.73
N PHE A 152 6.83 0.88 -3.77
CA PHE A 152 6.86 1.97 -2.78
C PHE A 152 6.58 1.47 -1.36
N ASN A 153 5.66 0.52 -1.18
CA ASN A 153 5.43 -0.06 0.14
C ASN A 153 6.61 -0.92 0.62
N MET A 154 7.47 -1.42 -0.27
CA MET A 154 8.71 -2.12 0.12
C MET A 154 9.85 -1.19 0.52
N PHE A 155 9.71 0.14 0.38
CA PHE A 155 10.78 1.05 0.78
C PHE A 155 11.05 0.96 2.30
N PRO A 156 12.32 0.90 2.75
CA PRO A 156 12.67 0.57 4.13
C PRO A 156 12.61 1.81 5.05
N VAL A 157 11.58 2.64 4.90
CA VAL A 157 11.41 3.90 5.64
C VAL A 157 10.10 3.86 6.43
N PRO A 158 10.14 4.00 7.77
CA PRO A 158 8.91 4.15 8.55
C PRO A 158 8.10 5.36 8.05
N PRO A 159 6.77 5.25 7.93
CA PRO A 159 5.91 4.21 8.49
C PRO A 159 5.57 3.05 7.52
N LEU A 160 6.19 2.98 6.35
CA LEU A 160 5.89 2.01 5.28
C LEU A 160 6.09 0.56 5.72
N ASP A 161 5.40 -0.37 5.05
CA ASP A 161 5.42 -1.80 5.38
C ASP A 161 6.80 -2.43 5.26
N GLY A 162 7.56 -2.02 4.24
CA GLY A 162 8.92 -2.47 3.99
C GLY A 162 9.84 -2.32 5.20
N SER A 163 9.63 -1.26 6.01
CA SER A 163 10.39 -1.07 7.25
C SER A 163 10.13 -2.16 8.30
N LYS A 164 8.91 -2.68 8.39
CA LYS A 164 8.54 -3.77 9.32
C LYS A 164 9.00 -5.12 8.77
N ILE A 165 8.90 -5.32 7.45
CA ILE A 165 9.33 -6.56 6.78
C ILE A 165 10.85 -6.70 6.86
N LEU A 166 11.60 -5.62 6.66
CA LEU A 166 13.05 -5.59 6.82
C LEU A 166 13.48 -6.00 8.24
N ARG A 167 12.81 -5.47 9.27
CA ARG A 167 13.07 -5.83 10.67
C ARG A 167 12.77 -7.30 10.97
N TRP A 168 11.72 -7.85 10.35
CA TRP A 168 11.35 -9.25 10.50
C TRP A 168 12.32 -10.20 9.76
N ASN A 169 12.58 -9.94 8.48
CA ASN A 169 13.40 -10.79 7.62
C ASN A 169 14.01 -9.99 6.46
N ILE A 170 15.29 -9.65 6.59
CA ILE A 170 16.06 -8.89 5.59
C ILE A 170 16.16 -9.60 4.24
N ALA A 171 16.30 -10.93 4.22
CA ALA A 171 16.43 -11.70 2.98
C ALA A 171 15.11 -11.66 2.19
N LEU A 172 13.98 -11.90 2.86
CA LEU A 172 12.66 -11.80 2.26
C LEU A 172 12.39 -10.38 1.74
N TRP A 173 12.68 -9.36 2.56
CA TRP A 173 12.55 -7.96 2.15
C TRP A 173 13.36 -7.66 0.89
N THR A 174 14.62 -8.09 0.84
CA THR A 174 15.52 -7.85 -0.30
C THR A 174 14.97 -8.49 -1.57
N ILE A 175 14.49 -9.74 -1.49
CA ILE A 175 13.87 -10.44 -2.62
C ILE A 175 12.65 -9.68 -3.12
N LEU A 176 11.74 -9.29 -2.22
CA LEU A 176 10.51 -8.56 -2.59
C LEU A 176 10.83 -7.19 -3.20
N PHE A 177 11.82 -6.48 -2.66
CA PHE A 177 12.25 -5.18 -3.18
C PHE A 177 12.83 -5.32 -4.60
N ILE A 178 13.69 -6.32 -4.84
CA ILE A 178 14.23 -6.61 -6.17
C ILE A 178 13.12 -6.96 -7.16
N ILE A 179 12.15 -7.80 -6.76
CA ILE A 179 10.97 -8.11 -7.60
C ILE A 179 10.24 -6.82 -7.97
N GLY A 180 10.06 -5.90 -7.02
CA GLY A 180 9.41 -4.61 -7.27
C GLY A 180 10.15 -3.78 -8.30
N LEU A 181 11.49 -3.71 -8.21
CA LEU A 181 12.32 -3.02 -9.21
C LEU A 181 12.19 -3.66 -10.59
N VAL A 182 12.28 -4.99 -10.68
CA VAL A 182 12.16 -5.74 -11.95
C VAL A 182 10.80 -5.50 -12.61
N LEU A 183 9.72 -5.42 -11.84
CA LEU A 183 8.39 -5.14 -12.38
C LEU A 183 8.22 -3.69 -12.85
N VAL A 184 8.90 -2.73 -12.21
CA VAL A 184 8.73 -1.31 -12.50
C VAL A 184 9.64 -0.81 -13.63
N VAL A 185 10.88 -1.29 -13.73
CA VAL A 185 11.89 -0.83 -14.71
C VAL A 185 11.38 -0.85 -16.17
N PRO A 186 10.68 -1.90 -16.67
CA PRO A 186 10.23 -1.96 -18.06
C PRO A 186 9.29 -0.82 -18.47
N TYR A 187 8.65 -0.12 -17.53
CA TYR A 187 7.76 1.00 -17.83
C TYR A 187 8.50 2.33 -18.10
N PHE A 188 9.83 2.35 -17.94
CA PHE A 188 10.69 3.54 -18.13
C PHE A 188 11.71 3.39 -19.26
N LEU A 189 11.79 2.21 -19.88
CA LEU A 189 12.65 1.89 -21.02
C LEU A 189 11.86 2.05 -22.32
#